data_AF-A0A2E7L4J1-F1
#
_entry.id   AF-A0A2E7L4J1-F1
#
_cell.length_a   1.000
_cell.length_b   1.000
_cell.length_c   1.000
_cell.angle_alpha   90.00
_cell.angle_beta   90.00
_cell.angle_gamma   90.00
#
_symmetry.space_group_name_H-M   'P 1'
#
loop_
_entity.id
_entity.type
_entity.pdbx_description
1 polymer ?
#
loop_
_entity_poly.entity_id
_entity_poly.type
_entity_poly.pdbx_seq_one_letter_code
_entity_poly.pdbx_strand_id
1 'polypeptide(L)'
;MFGFEPEVYQSFEEASVFLNLWIAAFMLFAAIRIGLFVFSAGKIRIHSIYLGEAAGIFLQLFHSVCFVKALLAGDVISTLLFAWWGPGFLIFAVIYIQTKRGALEFDWSKVGWLTSVGCKWSYLVFMAIYAWLDCYSIIYTFSLWTFHDQITQAWFHDNADRTRRITEDYWIVRLLYPAGLFIPLFVDIKHGALLGVVGVLAFLLWLVSMVALTRRGQFNHRSEGNYLRDIVYLSMDKKRAGA
;
A
#
# COMPACT_ATOMS: atom_id res chain seq x y z
N MET A 1 3.73 25.88 13.56
CA MET A 1 2.34 25.89 14.09
C MET A 1 2.03 24.49 14.63
N PHE A 2 1.19 24.33 15.65
CA PHE A 2 0.84 23.00 16.20
C PHE A 2 -0.42 22.48 15.49
N GLY A 3 -0.30 21.97 14.27
CA GLY A 3 -1.48 21.51 13.52
C GLY A 3 -1.26 21.34 12.03
N PHE A 4 -2.21 20.66 11.38
CA PHE A 4 -2.20 20.22 9.99
C PHE A 4 -2.26 21.37 8.98
N GLU A 5 -1.10 21.88 8.56
CA GLU A 5 -1.01 22.98 7.58
C GLU A 5 -1.64 22.56 6.24
N PRO A 6 -2.78 23.15 5.82
CA PRO A 6 -3.55 22.66 4.68
C PRO A 6 -2.76 22.64 3.37
N GLU A 7 -1.87 23.61 3.17
CA GLU A 7 -1.04 23.70 1.95
C GLU A 7 -0.16 22.47 1.72
N VAL A 8 0.32 21.83 2.80
CA VAL A 8 1.13 20.60 2.71
C VAL A 8 0.29 19.46 2.14
N TYR A 9 -0.94 19.30 2.62
CA TYR A 9 -1.85 18.24 2.19
C TYR A 9 -2.42 18.51 0.78
N GLN A 10 -2.76 19.77 0.49
CA GLN A 10 -3.21 20.20 -0.84
C GLN A 10 -2.14 19.99 -1.90
N SER A 11 -0.86 20.22 -1.56
CA SER A 11 0.25 19.90 -2.46
C SER A 11 0.28 18.42 -2.87
N PHE A 12 -0.09 17.53 -1.94
CA PHE A 12 -0.15 16.10 -2.22
C PHE A 12 -1.41 15.76 -3.03
N GLU A 13 -2.53 16.42 -2.73
CA GLU A 13 -3.76 16.32 -3.52
C GLU A 13 -3.54 16.72 -4.98
N GLU A 14 -2.79 17.80 -5.25
CA GLU A 14 -2.43 18.19 -6.61
C GLU A 14 -1.58 17.13 -7.32
N ALA A 15 -0.60 16.57 -6.61
CA ALA A 15 0.24 15.48 -7.14
C ALA A 15 -0.56 14.19 -7.40
N SER A 16 -1.68 13.98 -6.69
CA SER A 16 -2.53 12.79 -6.82
C SER A 16 -3.04 12.58 -8.24
N VAL A 17 -3.21 13.63 -9.04
CA VAL A 17 -3.63 13.53 -10.46
C VAL A 17 -2.64 12.68 -11.25
N PHE A 18 -1.35 12.98 -11.12
CA PHE A 18 -0.29 12.20 -11.76
C PHE A 18 -0.20 10.79 -11.15
N LEU A 19 -0.26 10.68 -9.83
CA LEU A 19 -0.14 9.40 -9.12
C LEU A 19 -1.27 8.44 -9.49
N ASN A 20 -2.50 8.93 -9.64
CA ASN A 20 -3.66 8.14 -10.06
C ASN A 20 -3.44 7.54 -11.45
N LEU A 21 -2.95 8.33 -12.40
CA LEU A 21 -2.64 7.84 -13.75
C LEU A 21 -1.46 6.85 -13.74
N TRP A 22 -0.43 7.14 -12.94
CA TRP A 22 0.72 6.24 -12.77
C TRP A 22 0.29 4.87 -12.25
N ILE A 23 -0.46 4.85 -11.15
CA ILE A 23 -0.92 3.60 -10.54
C ILE A 23 -1.95 2.90 -11.44
N ALA A 24 -2.82 3.64 -12.13
CA ALA A 24 -3.74 3.06 -13.11
C ALA A 24 -2.99 2.36 -14.26
N ALA A 25 -1.89 2.92 -14.75
CA ALA A 25 -1.04 2.27 -15.74
C ALA A 25 -0.41 0.98 -15.20
N PHE A 26 0.06 0.98 -13.95
CA PHE A 26 0.54 -0.23 -13.28
C PHE A 26 -0.56 -1.27 -13.05
N MET A 27 -1.79 -0.84 -12.76
CA MET A 27 -2.95 -1.72 -12.66
C MET A 27 -3.26 -2.40 -13.98
N LEU A 28 -3.28 -1.63 -15.09
CA LEU A 28 -3.44 -2.19 -16.44
C LEU A 28 -2.32 -3.19 -16.74
N PHE A 29 -1.08 -2.85 -16.42
CA PHE A 29 0.05 -3.75 -16.60
C PHE A 29 -0.06 -5.02 -15.74
N ALA A 30 -0.54 -4.91 -14.51
CA ALA A 30 -0.84 -6.07 -13.66
C ALA A 30 -1.93 -6.96 -14.28
N ALA A 31 -3.01 -6.38 -14.80
CA ALA A 31 -4.09 -7.10 -15.47
C ALA A 31 -3.58 -7.86 -16.71
N ILE A 32 -2.74 -7.23 -17.55
CA ILE A 32 -2.11 -7.87 -18.72
C ILE A 32 -1.26 -9.07 -18.27
N ARG A 33 -0.41 -8.89 -17.25
CA ARG A 33 0.45 -9.96 -16.74
C ARG A 33 -0.37 -11.12 -16.16
N ILE A 34 -1.45 -10.82 -15.44
CA ILE A 34 -2.37 -11.83 -14.92
C ILE A 34 -3.04 -12.58 -16.07
N GLY A 35 -3.50 -11.87 -17.10
CA GLY A 35 -4.03 -12.48 -18.32
C GLY A 35 -3.03 -13.46 -18.95
N LEU A 36 -1.79 -13.03 -19.18
CA LEU A 36 -0.72 -13.89 -19.71
C LEU A 36 -0.45 -15.11 -18.81
N PHE A 37 -0.41 -14.92 -17.49
CA PHE A 37 -0.24 -16.02 -16.54
C PHE A 37 -1.38 -17.04 -16.64
N VAL A 38 -2.63 -16.57 -16.68
CA VAL A 38 -3.83 -17.44 -16.80
C VAL A 38 -3.87 -18.15 -18.16
N PHE A 39 -3.70 -17.44 -19.27
CA PHE A 39 -3.74 -18.03 -20.62
C PHE A 39 -2.59 -19.01 -20.88
N SER A 40 -1.44 -18.82 -20.23
CA SER A 40 -0.31 -19.74 -20.31
C SER A 40 -0.41 -20.92 -19.32
N ALA A 41 -1.54 -21.07 -18.62
CA ALA A 41 -1.73 -22.06 -17.56
C ALA A 41 -0.61 -22.02 -16.49
N GLY A 42 -0.15 -20.82 -16.15
CA GLY A 42 0.88 -20.56 -15.15
C GLY A 42 2.33 -20.67 -15.64
N LYS A 43 2.56 -20.99 -16.92
CA LYS A 43 3.93 -21.12 -17.47
C LYS A 43 4.69 -19.79 -17.54
N ILE A 44 3.98 -18.68 -17.74
CA ILE A 44 4.58 -17.34 -17.81
C ILE A 44 4.33 -16.59 -16.50
N ARG A 45 5.37 -16.44 -15.67
CA ARG A 45 5.32 -15.69 -14.40
C ARG A 45 6.22 -14.46 -14.46
N ILE A 46 5.66 -13.33 -14.91
CA ILE A 46 6.39 -12.05 -14.99
C ILE A 46 6.22 -11.30 -13.66
N HIS A 47 7.18 -11.50 -12.76
CA HIS A 47 7.19 -10.82 -11.46
C HIS A 47 8.61 -10.45 -11.04
N SER A 48 8.77 -9.26 -10.46
CA SER A 48 9.97 -8.86 -9.72
C SER A 48 9.58 -7.95 -8.55
N ILE A 49 10.40 -7.97 -7.48
CA ILE A 49 10.18 -7.09 -6.33
C ILE A 49 10.20 -5.62 -6.74
N TYR A 50 11.12 -5.24 -7.65
CA TYR A 50 11.21 -3.89 -8.19
C TYR A 50 9.94 -3.47 -8.90
N LEU A 51 9.33 -4.36 -9.67
CA LEU A 51 8.10 -4.07 -10.38
C LEU A 51 6.90 -3.91 -9.43
N GLY A 52 6.87 -4.69 -8.34
CA GLY A 52 5.85 -4.54 -7.30
C GLY A 52 5.96 -3.21 -6.56
N GLU A 53 7.18 -2.75 -6.25
CA GLU A 53 7.41 -1.49 -5.55
C GLU A 53 7.32 -0.25 -6.47
N ALA A 54 7.60 -0.39 -7.77
CA ALA A 54 7.60 0.72 -8.73
C ALA A 54 6.24 1.44 -8.83
N ALA A 55 5.13 0.74 -8.59
CA ALA A 55 3.82 1.37 -8.54
C ALA A 55 3.69 2.39 -7.39
N GLY A 56 4.40 2.16 -6.28
CA GLY A 56 4.33 3.01 -5.08
C GLY A 56 5.46 4.02 -4.93
N ILE A 57 6.51 3.97 -5.75
CA ILE A 57 7.73 4.76 -5.51
C ILE A 57 7.45 6.28 -5.50
N PHE A 58 6.70 6.79 -6.47
CA PHE A 58 6.37 8.21 -6.52
C PHE A 58 5.51 8.63 -5.33
N LEU A 59 4.57 7.79 -4.90
CA LEU A 59 3.78 8.05 -3.70
C LEU A 59 4.69 8.27 -2.47
N GLN A 60 5.71 7.44 -2.30
CA GLN A 60 6.67 7.59 -1.18
C GLN A 60 7.60 8.79 -1.32
N LEU A 61 8.04 9.11 -2.55
CA LEU A 61 8.83 10.31 -2.81
C LEU A 61 8.02 11.58 -2.51
N PHE A 62 6.74 11.63 -2.86
CA PHE A 62 5.88 12.76 -2.52
C PHE A 62 5.63 12.89 -1.01
N HIS A 63 5.59 11.81 -0.22
CA HIS A 63 5.62 11.92 1.24
C HIS A 63 6.89 12.60 1.75
N SER A 64 8.04 12.34 1.11
CA SER A 64 9.31 12.99 1.47
C SER A 64 9.30 14.48 1.11
N VAL A 65 8.67 14.86 0.01
CA VAL A 65 8.45 16.27 -0.34
C VAL A 65 7.53 16.95 0.68
N CYS A 66 6.42 16.32 1.04
CA CYS A 66 5.48 16.85 2.03
C CYS A 66 6.11 16.95 3.43
N PHE A 67 7.01 16.02 3.78
CA PHE A 67 7.83 16.11 4.99
C PHE A 67 8.67 17.40 5.01
N VAL A 68 9.39 17.70 3.91
CA VAL A 68 10.19 18.93 3.81
C VAL A 68 9.29 20.17 3.87
N LYS A 69 8.13 20.16 3.19
CA LYS A 69 7.18 21.27 3.26
C LYS A 69 6.65 21.49 4.68
N ALA A 70 6.28 20.42 5.40
CA ALA A 70 5.83 20.50 6.79
C ALA A 70 6.93 21.04 7.72
N LEU A 71 8.19 20.62 7.52
CA LEU A 71 9.33 21.16 8.26
C LEU A 71 9.49 22.66 8.03
N LEU A 72 9.43 23.11 6.78
CA LEU A 72 9.58 24.53 6.42
C LEU A 72 8.42 25.39 6.97
N ALA A 73 7.21 24.83 7.02
CA ALA A 73 6.04 25.46 7.65
C ALA A 73 6.09 25.45 9.20
N GLY A 74 7.07 24.75 9.79
CA GLY A 74 7.14 24.55 11.24
C GLY A 74 5.94 23.75 11.78
N ASP A 75 5.30 22.92 10.96
CA ASP A 75 4.21 22.03 11.34
C ASP A 75 4.79 20.72 11.87
N VAL A 76 4.89 20.63 13.19
CA VAL A 76 5.54 19.50 13.87
C VAL A 76 4.72 18.21 13.71
N ILE A 77 3.39 18.30 13.71
CA ILE A 77 2.53 17.10 13.64
C ILE A 77 2.62 16.48 12.24
N SER A 78 2.44 17.28 11.20
CA SER A 78 2.57 16.79 9.83
C SER A 78 3.99 16.34 9.53
N THR A 79 5.00 17.03 10.07
CA THR A 79 6.40 16.59 9.99
C THR A 79 6.55 15.15 10.51
N LEU A 80 6.05 14.85 11.70
CA LEU A 80 6.16 13.50 12.29
C LEU A 80 5.37 12.46 11.47
N LEU A 81 4.19 12.81 10.97
CA LEU A 81 3.37 11.92 10.14
C LEU A 81 4.06 11.60 8.80
N PHE A 82 4.51 12.62 8.08
CA PHE A 82 5.22 12.46 6.82
C PHE A 82 6.62 11.86 6.99
N ALA A 83 7.27 12.04 8.15
CA ALA A 83 8.55 11.39 8.45
C ALA A 83 8.43 9.86 8.36
N TRP A 84 7.30 9.29 8.79
CA TRP A 84 7.10 7.84 8.82
C TRP A 84 7.06 7.21 7.42
N TRP A 85 6.30 7.79 6.49
CA TRP A 85 6.12 7.25 5.13
C TRP A 85 7.01 7.89 4.06
N GLY A 86 7.63 9.04 4.33
CA GLY A 86 8.64 9.64 3.48
C GLY A 86 10.05 9.15 3.85
N PRO A 87 10.86 9.93 4.57
CA PRO A 87 12.23 9.55 4.95
C PRO A 87 12.33 8.20 5.66
N GLY A 88 11.39 7.87 6.54
CA GLY A 88 11.34 6.61 7.26
C GLY A 88 11.28 5.41 6.32
N PHE A 89 10.45 5.47 5.27
CA PHE A 89 10.41 4.43 4.24
C PHE A 89 11.76 4.26 3.54
N LEU A 90 12.44 5.36 3.21
CA LEU A 90 13.77 5.32 2.57
C LEU A 90 14.82 4.68 3.49
N ILE A 91 14.79 5.01 4.79
CA ILE A 91 15.66 4.37 5.79
C ILE A 91 15.39 2.87 5.84
N PHE A 92 14.13 2.44 5.91
CA PHE A 92 13.77 1.03 5.89
C PHE A 92 14.22 0.32 4.60
N ALA A 93 14.07 0.97 3.45
CA ALA A 93 14.52 0.43 2.18
C ALA A 93 16.05 0.22 2.15
N VAL A 94 16.82 1.17 2.67
CA VAL A 94 18.28 1.05 2.79
C VAL A 94 18.66 -0.10 3.72
N ILE A 95 18.08 -0.16 4.92
CA ILE A 95 18.33 -1.26 5.88
C ILE A 95 18.03 -2.62 5.23
N TYR A 96 16.91 -2.74 4.51
CA TYR A 96 16.53 -3.96 3.82
C TYR A 96 17.52 -4.35 2.73
N ILE A 97 17.95 -3.41 1.89
CA ILE A 97 18.95 -3.66 0.85
C ILE A 97 20.27 -4.12 1.48
N GLN A 98 20.73 -3.45 2.54
CA GLN A 98 21.97 -3.83 3.24
C GLN A 98 21.87 -5.21 3.88
N THR A 99 20.70 -5.54 4.45
CA THR A 99 20.43 -6.88 5.01
C THR A 99 20.47 -7.95 3.92
N LYS A 100 19.84 -7.71 2.77
CA LYS A 100 19.86 -8.66 1.63
C LYS A 100 21.24 -8.80 1.00
N ARG A 101 22.11 -7.80 1.13
CA ARG A 101 23.52 -7.87 0.71
C ARG A 101 24.44 -8.54 1.74
N GLY A 102 23.92 -8.92 2.92
CA GLY A 102 24.73 -9.48 4.01
C GLY A 102 25.63 -8.46 4.70
N ALA A 103 25.47 -7.17 4.42
CA ALA A 103 26.27 -6.09 5.00
C ALA A 103 25.77 -5.65 6.39
N LEU A 104 24.55 -6.06 6.76
CA LEU A 104 23.92 -5.73 8.03
C LEU A 104 23.07 -6.91 8.51
N GLU A 105 23.27 -7.33 9.75
CA GLU A 105 22.35 -8.24 10.42
C GLU A 105 21.25 -7.43 11.12
N PHE A 106 20.00 -7.61 10.71
CA PHE A 106 18.87 -6.89 11.28
C PHE A 106 17.72 -7.84 11.62
N ASP A 107 17.35 -7.90 12.91
CA ASP A 107 16.23 -8.72 13.38
C ASP A 107 14.91 -7.99 13.20
N TRP A 108 14.30 -8.21 12.04
CA TRP A 108 12.99 -7.70 11.66
C TRP A 108 11.87 -8.10 12.64
N SER A 109 11.99 -9.23 13.36
CA SER A 109 10.94 -9.67 14.29
C SER A 109 10.76 -8.73 15.48
N LYS A 110 11.80 -7.97 15.86
CA LYS A 110 11.75 -7.01 16.97
C LYS A 110 10.99 -5.73 16.64
N VAL A 111 11.00 -5.33 15.38
CA VAL A 111 10.39 -4.06 14.92
C VAL A 111 9.08 -4.27 14.15
N GLY A 112 8.76 -5.51 13.75
CA GLY A 112 7.61 -5.83 12.91
C GLY A 112 6.25 -5.38 13.46
N TRP A 113 6.06 -5.47 14.78
CA TRP A 113 4.84 -4.97 15.42
C TRP A 113 4.77 -3.44 15.36
N LEU A 114 5.86 -2.75 15.72
CA LEU A 114 5.94 -1.29 15.70
C LEU A 114 5.72 -0.74 14.29
N THR A 115 6.36 -1.35 13.29
CA THR A 115 6.19 -0.93 11.89
C THR A 115 4.75 -1.13 11.42
N SER A 116 4.11 -2.24 11.80
CA SER A 116 2.71 -2.50 11.46
C SER A 116 1.75 -1.50 12.09
N VAL A 117 1.88 -1.26 13.39
CA VAL A 117 1.02 -0.33 14.14
C VAL A 117 1.21 1.09 13.62
N GLY A 118 2.47 1.55 13.45
CA GLY A 118 2.77 2.88 12.93
C GLY A 118 2.17 3.09 11.54
N CYS A 119 2.33 2.14 10.60
CA CYS A 119 1.74 2.27 9.27
C CYS A 119 0.21 2.35 9.29
N LYS A 120 -0.47 1.55 10.14
CA LYS A 120 -1.94 1.57 10.24
C LYS A 120 -2.45 2.88 10.82
N TRP A 121 -1.82 3.36 11.90
CA TRP A 121 -2.19 4.62 12.53
C TRP A 121 -1.90 5.81 11.63
N SER A 122 -0.73 5.87 11.01
CA SER A 122 -0.41 6.93 10.05
C SER A 122 -1.41 6.97 8.90
N TYR A 123 -1.77 5.81 8.33
CA TYR A 123 -2.79 5.74 7.28
C TYR A 123 -4.12 6.33 7.77
N LEU A 124 -4.61 5.91 8.95
CA LEU A 124 -5.87 6.40 9.50
C LEU A 124 -5.88 7.92 9.67
N VAL A 125 -4.81 8.44 10.28
CA VAL A 125 -4.67 9.88 10.53
C VAL A 125 -4.62 10.63 9.19
N PHE A 126 -3.87 10.13 8.21
CA PHE A 126 -3.86 10.70 6.86
C PHE A 126 -5.25 10.70 6.21
N MET A 127 -5.97 9.58 6.21
CA MET A 127 -7.31 9.52 5.62
C MET A 127 -8.27 10.51 6.28
N ALA A 128 -8.20 10.64 7.62
CA ALA A 128 -9.05 11.58 8.35
C ALA A 128 -8.72 13.04 7.98
N ILE A 129 -7.44 13.39 7.89
CA ILE A 129 -7.01 14.75 7.51
C ILE A 129 -7.39 15.05 6.06
N TYR A 130 -7.12 14.14 5.12
CA TYR A 130 -7.48 14.33 3.72
C TYR A 130 -8.98 14.46 3.54
N ALA A 131 -9.79 13.64 4.23
CA ALA A 131 -11.24 13.77 4.17
C ALA A 131 -11.72 15.11 4.76
N TRP A 132 -11.11 15.54 5.87
CA TRP A 132 -11.43 16.84 6.50
C TRP A 132 -11.08 18.04 5.61
N LEU A 133 -10.03 17.92 4.78
CA LEU A 133 -9.58 18.95 3.84
C LEU A 133 -10.15 18.76 2.41
N ASP A 134 -11.15 17.89 2.25
CA ASP A 134 -11.77 17.54 0.95
C ASP A 134 -10.78 17.09 -0.14
N CYS A 135 -9.63 16.53 0.27
CA CYS A 135 -8.61 15.96 -0.60
C CYS A 135 -8.95 14.50 -0.93
N TYR A 136 -10.01 14.28 -1.70
CA TYR A 136 -10.49 12.92 -1.98
C TYR A 136 -9.67 12.19 -3.05
N SER A 137 -8.99 12.92 -3.95
CA SER A 137 -8.22 12.29 -5.02
C SER A 137 -7.03 11.50 -4.49
N ILE A 138 -6.35 11.99 -3.43
CA ILE A 138 -5.26 11.27 -2.77
C ILE A 138 -5.77 10.06 -1.97
N ILE A 139 -6.96 10.12 -1.36
CA ILE A 139 -7.59 8.95 -0.71
C ILE A 139 -7.82 7.84 -1.74
N TYR A 140 -8.31 8.20 -2.93
CA TYR A 140 -8.44 7.29 -4.06
C TYR A 140 -7.06 6.73 -4.48
N THR A 141 -6.02 7.55 -4.56
CA THR A 141 -4.64 7.11 -4.87
C THR A 141 -4.16 6.00 -3.93
N PHE A 142 -4.30 6.18 -2.61
CA PHE A 142 -3.88 5.17 -1.64
C PHE A 142 -4.67 3.87 -1.78
N SER A 143 -5.98 3.98 -2.04
CA SER A 143 -6.86 2.83 -2.23
C SER A 143 -6.48 2.04 -3.48
N LEU A 144 -6.26 2.74 -4.59
CA LEU A 144 -5.85 2.13 -5.86
C LEU A 144 -4.47 1.45 -5.75
N TRP A 145 -3.49 2.10 -5.11
CA TRP A 145 -2.17 1.51 -4.86
C TRP A 145 -2.26 0.25 -3.99
N THR A 146 -3.06 0.31 -2.93
CA THR A 146 -3.25 -0.82 -2.01
C THR A 146 -3.86 -2.03 -2.74
N PHE A 147 -4.84 -1.80 -3.61
CA PHE A 147 -5.46 -2.87 -4.40
C PHE A 147 -4.55 -3.43 -5.48
N HIS A 148 -3.81 -2.56 -6.20
CA HIS A 148 -2.79 -3.01 -7.17
C HIS A 148 -1.83 -4.00 -6.52
N ASP A 149 -1.38 -3.64 -5.31
CA ASP A 149 -0.48 -4.48 -4.55
C ASP A 149 -1.12 -5.82 -4.16
N GLN A 150 -2.31 -5.80 -3.55
CA GLN A 150 -3.03 -7.01 -3.13
C GLN A 150 -3.29 -7.97 -4.29
N ILE A 151 -3.71 -7.45 -5.45
CA ILE A 151 -3.94 -8.22 -6.67
C ILE A 151 -2.63 -8.87 -7.14
N THR A 152 -1.54 -8.10 -7.22
CA THR A 152 -0.24 -8.62 -7.65
C THR A 152 0.26 -9.72 -6.72
N GLN A 153 0.10 -9.55 -5.40
CA GLN A 153 0.50 -10.54 -4.40
C GLN A 153 -0.32 -11.83 -4.50
N ALA A 154 -1.64 -11.71 -4.67
CA ALA A 154 -2.54 -12.85 -4.79
C ALA A 154 -2.18 -13.75 -5.99
N TRP A 155 -1.87 -13.16 -7.14
CA TRP A 155 -1.59 -13.92 -8.36
C TRP A 155 -0.17 -14.41 -8.48
N PHE A 156 0.81 -13.62 -8.02
CA PHE A 156 2.22 -13.89 -8.27
C PHE A 156 2.99 -14.35 -7.04
N HIS A 157 2.38 -14.41 -5.86
CA HIS A 157 3.00 -14.94 -4.63
C HIS A 157 2.10 -15.89 -3.86
N ASP A 158 0.88 -16.13 -4.36
CA ASP A 158 -0.17 -16.84 -3.63
C ASP A 158 -0.37 -16.27 -2.21
N ASN A 159 -0.08 -14.97 -2.03
CA ASN A 159 -0.08 -14.32 -0.73
C ASN A 159 -1.36 -13.52 -0.53
N ALA A 160 -2.19 -13.99 0.40
CA ALA A 160 -3.43 -13.34 0.81
C ALA A 160 -3.24 -12.33 1.95
N ASP A 161 -2.01 -12.11 2.45
CA ASP A 161 -1.72 -11.43 3.72
C ASP A 161 -2.56 -10.16 3.96
N ARG A 162 -2.48 -9.20 3.03
CA ARG A 162 -3.17 -7.92 3.21
C ARG A 162 -4.70 -8.05 3.19
N THR A 163 -5.24 -9.03 2.47
CA THR A 163 -6.69 -9.30 2.42
C THR A 163 -7.14 -10.14 3.61
N ARG A 164 -6.41 -11.17 4.00
CA ARG A 164 -6.71 -11.97 5.20
C ARG A 164 -6.67 -11.11 6.47
N ARG A 165 -5.72 -10.18 6.53
CA ARG A 165 -5.69 -9.19 7.61
C ARG A 165 -6.91 -8.27 7.64
N ILE A 166 -7.77 -8.20 6.61
CA ILE A 166 -9.06 -7.47 6.74
C ILE A 166 -9.94 -8.14 7.82
N THR A 167 -9.91 -9.47 7.91
CA THR A 167 -10.70 -10.23 8.89
C THR A 167 -9.93 -10.52 10.17
N GLU A 168 -8.60 -10.70 10.11
CA GLU A 168 -7.79 -11.03 11.31
C GLU A 168 -7.44 -9.81 12.19
N ASP A 169 -7.34 -8.61 11.61
CA ASP A 169 -6.86 -7.45 12.35
C ASP A 169 -7.99 -6.74 13.15
N TYR A 170 -9.29 -7.04 12.96
CA TYR A 170 -10.43 -6.31 13.58
C TYR A 170 -10.43 -4.77 13.33
N TRP A 171 -9.61 -4.28 12.39
CA TRP A 171 -9.41 -2.85 12.16
C TRP A 171 -10.34 -2.35 11.02
N ILE A 172 -11.26 -1.44 11.37
CA ILE A 172 -12.18 -0.71 10.45
C ILE A 172 -11.43 -0.07 9.26
N VAL A 173 -10.18 0.30 9.49
CA VAL A 173 -9.23 0.92 8.53
C VAL A 173 -9.23 0.25 7.16
N ARG A 174 -9.37 -1.07 7.11
CA ARG A 174 -9.24 -1.81 5.85
C ARG A 174 -10.54 -1.94 5.05
N LEU A 175 -11.70 -1.66 5.67
CA LEU A 175 -12.97 -1.48 4.95
C LEU A 175 -12.98 -0.16 4.17
N LEU A 176 -12.14 0.80 4.55
CA LEU A 176 -11.99 2.06 3.82
C LEU A 176 -11.27 1.87 2.48
N TYR A 177 -10.40 0.86 2.33
CA TYR A 177 -9.68 0.66 1.06
C TYR A 177 -10.62 0.32 -0.11
N PRO A 178 -11.55 -0.67 -0.01
CA PRO A 178 -12.52 -0.89 -1.08
C PRO A 178 -13.42 0.32 -1.33
N ALA A 179 -13.87 0.99 -0.27
CA ALA A 179 -14.74 2.17 -0.39
C ALA A 179 -14.06 3.31 -1.17
N GLY A 180 -12.77 3.53 -0.91
CA GLY A 180 -11.99 4.57 -1.58
C GLY A 180 -11.86 4.37 -3.09
N LEU A 181 -11.97 3.15 -3.63
CA LEU A 181 -11.97 2.91 -5.08
C LEU A 181 -13.18 3.51 -5.79
N PHE A 182 -14.27 3.77 -5.08
CA PHE A 182 -15.50 4.30 -5.65
C PHE A 182 -15.63 5.82 -5.52
N ILE A 183 -14.66 6.50 -4.88
CA ILE A 183 -14.61 7.97 -4.78
C ILE A 183 -14.91 8.67 -6.11
N PRO A 184 -14.31 8.29 -7.26
CA PRO A 184 -14.55 9.00 -8.52
C PRO A 184 -15.98 8.90 -9.06
N LEU A 185 -16.82 8.02 -8.49
CA LEU A 185 -18.23 7.88 -8.84
C LEU A 185 -19.14 8.85 -8.06
N PHE A 186 -18.64 9.41 -6.95
CA PHE A 186 -19.43 10.23 -6.02
C PHE A 186 -18.84 11.63 -5.80
N VAL A 187 -17.54 11.79 -6.05
CA VAL A 187 -16.80 13.04 -5.89
C VAL A 187 -16.15 13.39 -7.22
N ASP A 188 -16.29 14.66 -7.62
CA ASP A 188 -15.63 15.16 -8.83
C ASP A 188 -14.12 15.28 -8.58
N ILE A 189 -13.36 14.40 -9.24
CA ILE A 189 -11.91 14.43 -9.26
C ILE A 189 -11.44 14.49 -10.70
N LYS A 190 -10.23 15.01 -10.93
CA LYS A 190 -9.67 15.11 -12.27
C LYS A 190 -9.56 13.73 -12.94
N HIS A 191 -10.10 13.61 -14.16
CA HIS A 191 -10.27 12.35 -14.89
C HIS A 191 -11.22 11.33 -14.22
N GLY A 192 -12.17 11.81 -13.41
CA GLY A 192 -13.05 10.98 -12.57
C GLY A 192 -13.77 9.85 -13.30
N ALA A 193 -14.31 10.07 -14.50
CA ALA A 193 -14.96 9.01 -15.28
C ALA A 193 -14.02 7.84 -15.63
N LEU A 194 -12.81 8.13 -16.10
CA LEU A 194 -11.79 7.12 -16.39
C LEU A 194 -11.38 6.39 -15.10
N LEU A 195 -11.10 7.15 -14.04
CA LEU A 195 -10.67 6.59 -12.76
C LEU A 195 -11.78 5.76 -12.08
N GLY A 196 -13.05 6.13 -12.26
CA GLY A 196 -14.18 5.35 -11.79
C GLY A 196 -14.24 3.97 -12.45
N VAL A 197 -14.03 3.90 -13.77
CA VAL A 197 -13.92 2.61 -14.49
C VAL A 197 -12.73 1.81 -13.95
N VAL A 198 -11.56 2.44 -13.78
CA VAL A 198 -10.37 1.78 -13.22
C VAL A 198 -10.64 1.23 -11.82
N GLY A 199 -11.30 2.01 -10.95
CA GLY A 199 -11.66 1.60 -9.60
C GLY A 199 -12.59 0.39 -9.57
N VAL A 200 -13.64 0.39 -10.39
CA VAL A 200 -14.57 -0.74 -10.51
C VAL A 200 -13.85 -2.00 -11.03
N LEU A 201 -13.04 -1.86 -12.09
CA LEU A 201 -12.29 -3.00 -12.65
C LEU A 201 -11.26 -3.55 -11.66
N ALA A 202 -10.57 -2.67 -10.90
CA ALA A 202 -9.64 -3.07 -9.86
C ALA A 202 -10.36 -3.85 -8.75
N PHE A 203 -11.54 -3.39 -8.33
CA PHE A 203 -12.35 -4.09 -7.32
C PHE A 203 -12.78 -5.48 -7.80
N LEU A 204 -13.28 -5.60 -9.04
CA LEU A 204 -13.67 -6.89 -9.63
C LEU A 204 -12.47 -7.84 -9.76
N LEU A 205 -11.33 -7.34 -10.23
CA LEU A 205 -10.11 -8.12 -10.34
C LEU A 205 -9.61 -8.61 -8.97
N TRP A 206 -9.73 -7.78 -7.95
CA TRP A 206 -9.43 -8.17 -6.57
C TRP A 206 -10.36 -9.27 -6.07
N LEU A 207 -11.67 -9.18 -6.28
CA LEU A 207 -12.61 -10.25 -5.93
C LEU A 207 -12.24 -11.58 -6.60
N VAL A 208 -11.94 -11.56 -7.89
CA VAL A 208 -11.49 -12.74 -8.64
C VAL A 208 -10.19 -13.30 -8.06
N SER A 209 -9.26 -12.42 -7.67
CA SER A 209 -8.00 -12.80 -7.02
C SER A 209 -8.25 -13.53 -5.69
N MET A 210 -9.21 -13.07 -4.89
CA MET A 210 -9.57 -13.73 -3.63
C MET A 210 -10.23 -15.08 -3.84
N VAL A 211 -11.14 -15.19 -4.81
CA VAL A 211 -11.73 -16.49 -5.19
C VAL A 211 -10.65 -17.47 -5.65
N ALA A 212 -9.68 -17.01 -6.44
CA ALA A 212 -8.57 -17.84 -6.90
C ALA A 212 -7.70 -18.35 -5.74
N LEU A 213 -7.34 -17.49 -4.79
CA LEU A 213 -6.58 -17.87 -3.59
C LEU A 213 -7.33 -18.90 -2.73
N THR A 214 -8.63 -18.70 -2.52
CA THR A 214 -9.46 -19.62 -1.74
C THR A 214 -9.55 -20.98 -2.42
N ARG A 215 -9.78 -21.02 -3.74
CA ARG A 215 -9.83 -22.28 -4.51
C ARG A 215 -8.51 -23.05 -4.51
N ARG A 216 -7.38 -22.35 -4.40
CA ARG A 216 -6.04 -22.97 -4.27
C ARG A 216 -5.71 -23.38 -2.83
N GLY A 217 -6.58 -23.12 -1.85
CA GLY A 217 -6.31 -23.37 -0.43
C GLY A 217 -5.26 -22.44 0.19
N GLN A 218 -4.85 -21.37 -0.51
CA GLN A 218 -3.77 -20.48 -0.10
C GLN A 218 -4.24 -19.31 0.77
N PHE A 219 -5.54 -19.01 0.77
CA PHE A 219 -6.10 -17.87 1.50
C PHE A 219 -5.77 -17.89 3.00
N ASN A 220 -5.87 -19.06 3.64
CA ASN A 220 -5.58 -19.23 5.07
C ASN A 220 -4.12 -19.63 5.36
N HIS A 221 -3.31 -19.86 4.31
CA HIS A 221 -1.92 -20.24 4.49
C HIS A 221 -1.06 -19.01 4.83
N ARG A 222 -0.36 -19.06 5.97
CA ARG A 222 0.59 -18.02 6.37
C ARG A 222 1.95 -18.40 5.79
N SER A 223 2.29 -17.85 4.62
CA SER A 223 3.64 -18.06 4.09
C SER A 223 4.64 -17.26 4.94
N GLU A 224 5.74 -17.91 5.33
CA GLU A 224 6.94 -17.25 5.86
C GLU A 224 7.60 -16.48 4.70
N GLY A 225 6.99 -15.36 4.30
CA GLY A 225 7.45 -14.63 3.15
C GLY A 225 8.77 -13.91 3.42
N ASN A 226 9.66 -13.92 2.42
CA ASN A 226 10.86 -13.10 2.35
C ASN A 226 10.57 -11.59 2.22
N TYR A 227 9.31 -11.18 2.32
CA TYR A 227 8.86 -9.82 2.15
C TYR A 227 8.81 -9.10 3.49
N LEU A 228 9.31 -7.87 3.50
CA LEU A 228 9.20 -6.89 4.60
C LEU A 228 7.79 -6.76 5.20
N ARG A 229 6.77 -7.21 4.46
CA ARG A 229 5.34 -7.04 4.75
C ARG A 229 4.78 -8.20 5.57
N ASP A 230 5.42 -9.37 5.52
CA ASP A 230 5.09 -10.56 6.32
C ASP A 230 5.79 -10.53 7.70
N ILE A 231 6.52 -9.45 7.99
CA ILE A 231 7.26 -9.20 9.24
C ILE A 231 6.42 -9.37 10.52
N VAL A 232 5.10 -9.17 10.41
CA VAL A 232 4.17 -9.31 11.52
C VAL A 232 4.02 -10.78 11.93
N TYR A 233 4.10 -11.71 10.99
CA TYR A 233 4.05 -13.15 11.29
C TYR A 233 5.38 -13.67 11.86
N LEU A 234 6.52 -13.08 11.49
CA LEU A 234 7.82 -13.41 12.07
C LEU A 234 7.85 -13.22 13.59
N SER A 235 7.06 -12.28 14.12
CA SER A 235 6.95 -12.02 15.57
C SER A 235 6.00 -12.99 16.29
N MET A 236 5.01 -13.55 15.60
CA MET A 236 3.99 -14.43 16.19
C MET A 236 4.48 -15.87 16.35
N ASP A 237 5.29 -16.37 15.40
CA ASP A 237 5.75 -17.76 15.46
C ASP A 237 6.85 -17.97 16.50
N LYS A 238 7.70 -16.96 16.80
CA LYS A 238 8.61 -17.01 17.96
C LYS A 238 7.88 -17.14 19.29
N LYS A 239 6.69 -16.52 19.44
CA LYS A 239 5.88 -16.66 20.66
C LYS A 239 5.24 -18.05 20.80
N ARG A 240 5.05 -18.78 19.69
CA ARG A 240 4.53 -20.16 19.70
C ARG A 240 5.63 -21.22 19.78
N ALA A 241 6.82 -20.93 19.27
CA ALA A 241 7.97 -21.83 19.38
C ALA A 241 8.68 -21.78 20.75
N GLY A 242 8.36 -20.78 21.57
CA GLY A 242 8.86 -20.61 22.94
C GLY A 242 7.80 -20.81 24.03
N ALA A 243 6.63 -21.37 23.69
CA ALA A 243 5.55 -21.75 24.61
C ALA A 243 5.32 -23.26 24.50
#